data_AF-A0A2D9MGT5-F1
#
_entry.id   AF-A0A2D9MGT5-F1
#
_cell.length_a   1.000
_cell.length_b   1.000
_cell.length_c   1.000
_cell.angle_alpha   90.00
_cell.angle_beta   90.00
_cell.angle_gamma   90.00
#
_symmetry.space_group_name_H-M   'P 1'
#
loop_
_entity.id
_entity.type
_entity.pdbx_description
1 polymer ?
#
loop_
_entity_poly.entity_id
_entity_poly.type
_entity_poly.pdbx_seq_one_letter_code
_entity_poly.pdbx_strand_id
1 'polypeptide(L)'
;MKGYVYCLIGLISLNYSQFLLGASEDCLGVGEANFLCGPVSPEDLVQIPESSWVVASGMEDDGYLYFIDTQQQRSTAVYPSMQSEHRMDTAKFDNCPGPEIEGFRPHGLSLVAGNNGVHTLLVVRHGSREAIEVFEITEAPSDSPKLTWIGCVLAPTGVAFNSVVGTPGGGLAATHFQLPTGYVYEWSGGSDWSQVPG
;
A
#
# COMPACT_ATOMS: atom_id res chain seq x y z
N MET A 1 8.97 -1.49 -79.64
CA MET A 1 9.73 -1.98 -78.47
C MET A 1 10.19 -0.80 -77.64
N LYS A 2 9.51 -0.56 -76.51
CA LYS A 2 9.99 0.09 -75.28
C LYS A 2 8.77 0.15 -74.35
N GLY A 3 8.73 -0.77 -73.39
CA GLY A 3 7.66 -0.90 -72.42
C GLY A 3 7.83 0.12 -71.29
N TYR A 4 6.73 0.72 -70.86
CA TYR A 4 6.65 1.43 -69.60
C TYR A 4 5.90 0.55 -68.61
N VAL A 5 6.63 0.06 -67.61
CA VAL A 5 6.09 -0.65 -66.45
C VAL A 5 5.55 0.42 -65.50
N TYR A 6 4.23 0.45 -65.31
CA TYR A 6 3.63 1.21 -64.21
C TYR A 6 3.80 0.40 -62.92
N CYS A 7 4.64 0.91 -62.01
CA CYS A 7 4.80 0.34 -60.68
C CYS A 7 3.64 0.85 -59.80
N LEU A 8 2.62 0.03 -59.61
CA LEU A 8 1.57 0.26 -58.61
C LEU A 8 2.17 -0.04 -57.23
N ILE A 9 2.53 1.00 -56.50
CA ILE A 9 2.88 0.89 -55.08
C ILE A 9 1.57 0.73 -54.30
N GLY A 10 1.23 -0.50 -53.94
CA GLY A 10 0.15 -0.78 -53.01
C GLY A 10 0.54 -0.34 -51.60
N LEU A 11 -0.19 0.61 -51.03
CA LEU A 11 -0.13 0.92 -49.60
C LEU A 11 -0.78 -0.23 -48.84
N ILE A 12 0.03 -1.12 -48.27
CA ILE A 12 -0.42 -2.11 -47.29
C ILE A 12 -0.57 -1.40 -45.96
N SER A 13 -1.79 -1.09 -45.56
CA SER A 13 -2.11 -0.70 -44.18
C SER A 13 -2.00 -1.94 -43.29
N LEU A 14 -0.85 -2.10 -42.64
CA LEU A 14 -0.67 -3.03 -41.52
C LEU A 14 -1.54 -2.53 -40.35
N ASN A 15 -2.72 -3.12 -40.18
CA ASN A 15 -3.47 -3.01 -38.94
C ASN A 15 -2.70 -3.81 -37.87
N TYR A 16 -1.91 -3.11 -37.07
CA TYR A 16 -1.39 -3.66 -35.83
C TYR A 16 -2.58 -3.82 -34.87
N SER A 17 -3.14 -5.01 -34.79
CA SER A 17 -3.93 -5.40 -33.63
C SER A 17 -2.99 -5.42 -32.43
N GLN A 18 -3.03 -4.35 -31.65
CA GLN A 18 -2.43 -4.32 -30.33
C GLN A 18 -3.21 -5.33 -29.48
N PHE A 19 -2.59 -6.47 -29.17
CA PHE A 19 -3.05 -7.30 -28.08
C PHE A 19 -2.74 -6.56 -26.79
N LEU A 20 -3.74 -5.91 -26.21
CA LEU A 20 -3.68 -5.43 -24.83
C LEU A 20 -3.83 -6.64 -23.91
N LEU A 21 -2.73 -7.01 -23.25
CA LEU A 21 -2.76 -7.86 -22.06
C LEU A 21 -2.54 -6.93 -20.86
N GLY A 22 -3.57 -6.73 -20.03
CA GLY A 22 -3.44 -6.00 -18.76
C GLY A 22 -4.77 -5.48 -18.20
N ALA A 23 -5.14 -6.00 -17.01
CA ALA A 23 -6.33 -5.73 -16.19
C ALA A 23 -7.70 -6.01 -16.86
N SER A 24 -8.64 -6.61 -16.11
CA SER A 24 -10.02 -6.74 -16.60
C SER A 24 -10.59 -5.34 -16.80
N GLU A 25 -10.73 -4.89 -18.04
CA GLU A 25 -11.22 -3.54 -18.35
C GLU A 25 -12.63 -3.27 -17.81
N ASP A 26 -13.42 -4.32 -17.54
CA ASP A 26 -14.65 -4.15 -16.80
C ASP A 26 -14.58 -4.94 -15.49
N CYS A 27 -14.50 -4.23 -14.37
CA CYS A 27 -14.73 -4.69 -13.00
C CYS A 27 -16.22 -5.07 -12.78
N LEU A 28 -16.80 -5.83 -13.72
CA LEU A 28 -18.19 -6.25 -13.69
C LEU A 28 -18.37 -7.34 -12.67
N GLY A 29 -19.44 -7.22 -11.89
CA GLY A 29 -19.86 -8.27 -11.00
C GLY A 29 -20.06 -9.61 -11.71
N VAL A 30 -19.84 -10.70 -10.97
CA VAL A 30 -20.10 -12.07 -11.41
C VAL A 30 -21.12 -12.69 -10.47
N GLY A 31 -22.30 -13.01 -11.01
CA GLY A 31 -23.42 -13.52 -10.21
C GLY A 31 -23.90 -12.47 -9.21
N GLU A 32 -23.86 -12.80 -7.92
CA GLU A 32 -24.22 -11.89 -6.82
C GLU A 32 -23.02 -11.08 -6.30
N ALA A 33 -21.80 -11.38 -6.75
CA ALA A 33 -20.60 -10.67 -6.34
C ALA A 33 -20.42 -9.40 -7.16
N ASN A 34 -20.32 -8.25 -6.49
CA ASN A 34 -19.92 -6.98 -7.08
C ASN A 34 -18.43 -6.74 -6.78
N PHE A 35 -17.70 -6.22 -7.75
CA PHE A 35 -16.29 -5.87 -7.58
C PHE A 35 -16.11 -4.37 -7.46
N LEU A 36 -15.11 -3.99 -6.67
CA LEU A 36 -14.64 -2.61 -6.58
C LEU A 36 -13.39 -2.46 -7.44
N CYS A 37 -13.44 -1.49 -8.36
CA CYS A 37 -12.34 -1.18 -9.27
C CYS A 37 -11.39 -0.18 -8.60
N GLY A 38 -10.11 -0.24 -8.94
CA GLY A 38 -9.15 0.82 -8.59
C GLY A 38 -7.91 0.33 -7.86
N PRO A 39 -8.02 -0.35 -6.70
CA PRO A 39 -6.85 -0.89 -6.01
C PRO A 39 -6.16 -1.91 -6.91
N VAL A 40 -4.87 -1.71 -7.16
CA VAL A 40 -4.07 -2.62 -7.96
C VAL A 40 -3.25 -3.48 -7.01
N SER A 41 -3.23 -4.79 -7.26
CA SER A 41 -2.60 -5.79 -6.40
C SER A 41 -2.92 -5.61 -4.90
N PRO A 42 -4.21 -5.46 -4.50
CA PRO A 42 -4.55 -5.30 -3.10
C PRO A 42 -4.13 -6.55 -2.32
N GLU A 43 -3.27 -6.41 -1.32
CA GLU A 43 -2.68 -7.53 -0.58
C GLU A 43 -3.29 -7.67 0.82
N ASP A 44 -3.45 -6.57 1.56
CA ASP A 44 -4.09 -6.56 2.89
C ASP A 44 -5.13 -5.45 3.03
N LEU A 45 -6.06 -5.61 3.96
CA LEU A 45 -7.21 -4.73 4.21
C LEU A 45 -7.43 -4.53 5.70
N VAL A 46 -7.68 -3.27 6.11
CA VAL A 46 -8.13 -2.97 7.48
C VAL A 46 -9.27 -1.97 7.50
N GLN A 47 -10.32 -2.27 8.26
CA GLN A 47 -11.46 -1.37 8.42
C GLN A 47 -11.17 -0.29 9.48
N ILE A 48 -11.54 0.96 9.19
CA ILE A 48 -11.58 2.03 10.20
C ILE A 48 -12.83 1.80 11.08
N PRO A 49 -12.69 1.65 12.41
CA PRO A 49 -13.78 1.30 13.31
C PRO A 49 -15.02 2.16 13.13
N GLU A 50 -16.21 1.55 13.28
CA GLU A 50 -17.50 2.25 13.25
C GLU A 50 -17.74 3.13 11.99
N SER A 51 -17.05 2.83 10.88
CA SER A 51 -17.15 3.58 9.63
C SER A 51 -17.29 2.65 8.41
N SER A 52 -17.65 3.22 7.25
CA SER A 52 -17.66 2.53 5.96
C SER A 52 -16.29 2.46 5.28
N TRP A 53 -15.26 3.04 5.89
CA TRP A 53 -13.95 3.19 5.28
C TRP A 53 -13.06 1.98 5.55
N VAL A 54 -12.44 1.48 4.48
CA VAL A 54 -11.41 0.44 4.52
C VAL A 54 -10.12 1.00 3.93
N VAL A 55 -8.98 0.66 4.53
CA VAL A 55 -7.65 0.91 3.98
C VAL A 55 -7.17 -0.34 3.28
N ALA A 56 -6.62 -0.21 2.08
CA ALA A 56 -6.00 -1.30 1.33
C ALA A 56 -4.55 -0.98 0.97
N SER A 57 -3.69 -1.99 0.95
CA SER A 57 -2.31 -1.91 0.44
C SER A 57 -2.21 -2.50 -0.96
N GLY A 58 -1.70 -1.74 -1.93
CA GLY A 58 -1.38 -2.25 -3.26
C GLY A 58 0.07 -2.73 -3.33
N MET A 59 0.30 -4.04 -3.24
CA MET A 59 1.64 -4.64 -3.15
C MET A 59 2.33 -4.80 -4.51
N GLU A 60 2.44 -3.71 -5.26
CA GLU A 60 3.19 -3.61 -6.51
C GLU A 60 4.34 -2.60 -6.39
N ASP A 61 5.25 -2.64 -7.36
CA ASP A 61 6.32 -1.63 -7.43
C ASP A 61 5.70 -0.25 -7.68
N ASP A 62 6.12 0.75 -6.89
CA ASP A 62 5.51 2.09 -6.86
C ASP A 62 4.00 2.07 -6.58
N GLY A 63 3.56 1.15 -5.72
CA GLY A 63 2.18 0.97 -5.29
C GLY A 63 1.66 2.05 -4.33
N TYR A 64 0.42 1.87 -3.88
CA TYR A 64 -0.30 2.87 -3.08
C TYR A 64 -1.01 2.27 -1.87
N LEU A 65 -1.26 3.11 -0.87
CA LEU A 65 -2.37 2.93 0.06
C LEU A 65 -3.64 3.50 -0.58
N TYR A 66 -4.75 2.81 -0.40
CA TYR A 66 -6.06 3.24 -0.87
C TYR A 66 -7.03 3.41 0.29
N PHE A 67 -7.87 4.44 0.22
CA PHE A 67 -9.13 4.46 0.97
C PHE A 67 -10.25 3.96 0.09
N ILE A 68 -11.07 3.08 0.66
CA ILE A 68 -12.23 2.46 0.04
C ILE A 68 -13.46 2.85 0.85
N ASP A 69 -14.41 3.55 0.21
CA ASP A 69 -15.75 3.75 0.76
C ASP A 69 -16.63 2.58 0.34
N THR A 70 -16.96 1.72 1.30
CA THR A 70 -17.78 0.53 1.06
C THR A 70 -19.25 0.87 0.77
N GLN A 71 -19.75 2.04 1.19
CA GLN A 71 -21.11 2.48 0.89
C GLN A 71 -21.23 3.01 -0.54
N GLN A 72 -20.28 3.86 -0.96
CA GLN A 72 -20.26 4.42 -2.31
C GLN A 72 -19.61 3.50 -3.35
N GLN A 73 -18.98 2.42 -2.90
CA GLN A 73 -18.21 1.48 -3.72
C GLN A 73 -17.13 2.18 -4.56
N ARG A 74 -16.38 3.08 -3.92
CA ARG A 74 -15.32 3.87 -4.55
C ARG A 74 -14.00 3.69 -3.82
N SER A 75 -12.91 3.67 -4.56
CA SER A 75 -11.56 3.75 -4.00
C SER A 75 -10.81 4.98 -4.50
N THR A 76 -9.91 5.48 -3.65
CA THR A 76 -8.99 6.57 -3.96
C THR A 76 -7.60 6.18 -3.47
N ALA A 77 -6.57 6.32 -4.31
CA ALA A 77 -5.18 6.22 -3.87
C ALA A 77 -4.83 7.46 -3.02
N VAL A 78 -4.28 7.26 -1.82
CA VAL A 78 -4.07 8.33 -0.83
C VAL A 78 -2.62 8.51 -0.41
N TYR A 79 -1.75 7.53 -0.65
CA TYR A 79 -0.32 7.64 -0.39
C TYR A 79 0.47 6.66 -1.27
N PRO A 80 1.66 7.03 -1.77
CA PRO A 80 2.27 8.36 -1.71
C PRO A 80 1.65 9.33 -2.74
N SER A 81 1.72 10.63 -2.46
CA SER A 81 1.42 11.70 -3.42
C SER A 81 2.24 12.96 -3.11
N MET A 82 2.32 13.88 -4.07
CA MET A 82 2.98 15.19 -3.86
C MET A 82 2.30 16.04 -2.78
N GLN A 83 1.05 15.71 -2.43
CA GLN A 83 0.25 16.38 -1.40
C GLN A 83 0.20 15.58 -0.10
N SER A 84 0.92 14.45 0.01
CA SER A 84 0.96 13.66 1.24
C SER A 84 1.44 14.51 2.41
N GLU A 85 0.66 14.48 3.49
CA GLU A 85 1.02 15.19 4.70
C GLU A 85 1.99 14.36 5.54
N HIS A 86 3.11 14.97 5.91
CA HIS A 86 4.13 14.37 6.75
C HIS A 86 4.32 15.21 8.00
N ARG A 87 4.11 14.60 9.18
CA ARG A 87 4.29 15.22 10.49
C ARG A 87 4.96 14.23 11.43
N MET A 88 6.28 14.14 11.32
CA MET A 88 7.07 13.19 12.09
C MET A 88 6.92 13.39 13.61
N ASP A 89 6.56 12.34 14.33
CA ASP A 89 6.68 12.27 15.79
C ASP A 89 8.12 11.91 16.14
N THR A 90 8.96 12.93 16.29
CA THR A 90 10.39 12.77 16.61
C THR A 90 10.63 12.25 18.02
N ALA A 91 9.63 12.27 18.90
CA ALA A 91 9.77 11.73 20.25
C ALA A 91 9.62 10.20 20.24
N LYS A 92 8.75 9.67 19.37
CA LYS A 92 8.49 8.24 19.25
C LYS A 92 9.35 7.54 18.19
N PHE A 93 9.66 8.22 17.10
CA PHE A 93 10.37 7.66 15.93
C PHE A 93 11.69 8.39 15.67
N ASP A 94 12.45 8.69 16.73
CA ASP A 94 13.72 9.42 16.66
C ASP A 94 14.77 8.82 15.69
N ASN A 95 14.76 7.50 15.51
CA ASN A 95 15.64 6.79 14.58
C ASN A 95 15.12 6.72 13.13
N CYS A 96 13.93 7.24 12.83
CA CYS A 96 13.41 7.27 11.47
C CYS A 96 14.08 8.41 10.66
N PRO A 97 14.65 8.15 9.48
CA PRO A 97 15.33 9.18 8.68
C PRO A 97 14.39 10.21 8.04
N GLY A 98 13.07 10.00 8.11
CA GLY A 98 12.06 10.84 7.48
C GLY A 98 11.15 10.05 6.52
N PRO A 99 10.21 10.73 5.85
CA PRO A 99 9.34 10.11 4.86
C PRO A 99 10.13 9.69 3.62
N GLU A 100 9.80 8.53 3.05
CA GLU A 100 10.40 8.03 1.80
C GLU A 100 9.29 7.58 0.84
N ILE A 101 9.03 8.41 -0.17
CA ILE A 101 7.91 8.26 -1.11
C ILE A 101 8.28 7.46 -2.35
N GLU A 102 9.56 7.38 -2.71
CA GLU A 102 10.00 6.64 -3.90
C GLU A 102 10.05 5.13 -3.61
N GLY A 103 9.69 4.29 -4.58
CA GLY A 103 9.74 2.84 -4.41
C GLY A 103 8.91 2.37 -3.22
N PHE A 104 7.73 2.97 -3.03
CA PHE A 104 6.80 2.55 -1.98
C PHE A 104 6.06 1.30 -2.43
N ARG A 105 6.16 0.22 -1.67
CA ARG A 105 5.45 -1.03 -1.93
C ARG A 105 4.83 -1.55 -0.63
N PRO A 106 3.59 -1.15 -0.30
CA PRO A 106 2.93 -1.54 0.94
C PRO A 106 2.47 -2.99 0.90
N HIS A 107 2.53 -3.67 2.04
CA HIS A 107 2.19 -5.08 2.24
C HIS A 107 1.18 -5.17 3.40
N GLY A 108 1.50 -5.90 4.47
CA GLY A 108 0.60 -6.06 5.61
C GLY A 108 0.25 -4.74 6.32
N LEU A 109 -0.98 -4.69 6.82
CA LEU A 109 -1.58 -3.56 7.50
C LEU A 109 -2.01 -3.93 8.92
N SER A 110 -1.98 -2.97 9.83
CA SER A 110 -2.70 -3.08 11.10
C SER A 110 -3.16 -1.70 11.56
N LEU A 111 -4.36 -1.63 12.11
CA LEU A 111 -4.90 -0.41 12.70
C LEU A 111 -4.95 -0.53 14.22
N VAL A 112 -4.29 0.39 14.92
CA VAL A 112 -4.46 0.59 16.36
C VAL A 112 -5.50 1.68 16.55
N ALA A 113 -6.67 1.30 17.05
CA ALA A 113 -7.73 2.25 17.31
C ALA A 113 -7.33 3.20 18.44
N GLY A 114 -7.43 4.51 18.20
CA GLY A 114 -7.26 5.52 19.22
C GLY A 114 -8.61 6.12 19.62
N ASN A 115 -8.55 7.32 20.19
CA ASN A 115 -9.71 8.03 20.70
C ASN A 115 -10.10 9.19 19.79
N ASN A 116 -11.37 9.60 19.85
CA ASN A 116 -11.89 10.77 19.14
C ASN A 116 -11.68 10.73 17.61
N GLY A 117 -11.83 9.54 17.01
CA GLY A 117 -11.67 9.35 15.56
C GLY A 117 -10.22 9.49 15.06
N VAL A 118 -9.23 9.36 15.95
CA VAL A 118 -7.81 9.37 15.60
C VAL A 118 -7.25 7.97 15.81
N HIS A 119 -6.71 7.37 14.76
CA HIS A 119 -6.17 6.00 14.76
C HIS A 119 -4.73 6.00 14.26
N THR A 120 -3.98 4.96 14.61
CA THR A 120 -2.65 4.73 14.05
C THR A 120 -2.73 3.57 13.07
N LEU A 121 -2.36 3.79 11.81
CA LEU A 121 -2.17 2.76 10.80
C LEU A 121 -0.69 2.38 10.74
N LEU A 122 -0.43 1.09 10.82
CA LEU A 122 0.87 0.46 10.67
C LEU A 122 0.91 -0.22 9.30
N VAL A 123 1.98 0.00 8.56
CA VAL A 123 2.10 -0.48 7.18
C VAL A 123 3.48 -1.11 6.99
N VAL A 124 3.52 -2.38 6.67
CA VAL A 124 4.75 -3.00 6.18
C VAL A 124 5.08 -2.38 4.82
N ARG A 125 6.31 -1.87 4.68
CA ARG A 125 6.82 -1.25 3.46
C ARG A 125 8.02 -2.04 2.95
N HIS A 126 7.99 -2.30 1.64
CA HIS A 126 9.11 -2.75 0.83
C HIS A 126 9.56 -1.68 -0.16
N GLY A 127 10.61 -2.01 -0.92
CA GLY A 127 11.10 -1.24 -2.05
C GLY A 127 12.37 -0.46 -1.68
N SER A 128 12.33 0.87 -1.72
CA SER A 128 13.54 1.67 -1.43
C SER A 128 14.05 1.56 0.03
N ARG A 129 13.20 1.08 0.96
CA ARG A 129 13.54 0.65 2.31
C ARG A 129 12.58 -0.43 2.80
N GLU A 130 13.10 -1.28 3.69
CA GLU A 130 12.32 -2.20 4.51
C GLU A 130 12.01 -1.53 5.85
N ALA A 131 10.73 -1.31 6.14
CA ALA A 131 10.30 -0.64 7.36
C ALA A 131 8.84 -0.97 7.72
N ILE A 132 8.46 -0.66 8.94
CA ILE A 132 7.06 -0.38 9.29
C ILE A 132 6.86 1.12 9.18
N GLU A 133 6.07 1.57 8.21
CA GLU A 133 5.60 2.95 8.13
C GLU A 133 4.41 3.16 9.07
N VAL A 134 4.36 4.34 9.67
CA VAL A 134 3.34 4.69 10.65
C VAL A 134 2.61 5.93 10.17
N PHE A 135 1.29 5.82 10.12
CA PHE A 135 0.40 6.89 9.74
C PHE A 135 -0.62 7.16 10.83
N GLU A 136 -1.00 8.42 10.99
CA GLU A 136 -2.22 8.82 11.67
C GLU A 136 -3.36 8.87 10.66
N ILE A 137 -4.48 8.26 11.03
CA ILE A 137 -5.77 8.42 10.34
C ILE A 137 -6.66 9.26 11.25
N THR A 138 -7.15 10.38 10.72
CA THR A 138 -8.14 11.22 11.39
C THR A 138 -9.46 11.15 10.61
N GLU A 139 -10.50 10.64 11.25
CA GLU A 139 -11.84 10.54 10.70
C GLU A 139 -12.44 11.93 10.40
N ALA A 140 -13.28 11.97 9.37
CA ALA A 140 -14.08 13.12 9.01
C ALA A 140 -15.56 12.69 8.89
N PRO A 141 -16.52 13.30 9.62
CA PRO A 141 -17.89 12.80 9.71
C PRO A 141 -18.68 12.70 8.39
N SER A 142 -18.27 13.38 7.34
CA SER A 142 -18.98 13.39 6.04
C SER A 142 -18.04 13.42 4.84
N ASP A 143 -16.75 13.15 5.07
CA ASP A 143 -15.71 13.21 4.05
C ASP A 143 -14.78 11.99 4.17
N SER A 144 -13.88 11.83 3.20
CA SER A 144 -12.78 10.88 3.32
C SER A 144 -11.96 11.16 4.59
N PRO A 145 -11.49 10.11 5.31
CA PRO A 145 -10.51 10.28 6.36
C PRO A 145 -9.27 10.99 5.82
N LYS A 146 -8.52 11.59 6.74
CA LYS A 146 -7.23 12.20 6.45
C LYS A 146 -6.11 11.25 6.85
N LEU A 147 -5.15 11.04 5.96
CA LEU A 147 -3.95 10.25 6.21
C LEU A 147 -2.75 11.17 6.39
N THR A 148 -2.03 11.03 7.50
CA THR A 148 -0.78 11.77 7.78
C THR A 148 0.32 10.79 8.12
N TRP A 149 1.45 10.82 7.42
CA TRP A 149 2.61 10.03 7.82
C TRP A 149 3.24 10.63 9.09
N ILE A 150 3.50 9.81 10.09
CA ILE A 150 4.02 10.26 11.40
C ILE A 150 5.36 9.62 11.79
N GLY A 151 5.84 8.62 11.06
CA GLY A 151 7.14 8.03 11.33
C GLY A 151 7.33 6.67 10.69
N CYS A 152 8.46 6.05 11.03
CA CYS A 152 8.81 4.72 10.57
C CYS A 152 9.65 3.98 11.60
N VAL A 153 9.67 2.66 11.52
CA VAL A 153 10.59 1.79 12.24
C VAL A 153 11.32 0.93 11.21
N LEU A 154 12.61 1.20 11.00
CA LEU A 154 13.43 0.47 10.03
C LEU A 154 13.52 -1.01 10.38
N ALA A 155 13.41 -1.88 9.38
CA ALA A 155 13.62 -3.30 9.59
C ALA A 155 15.11 -3.61 9.86
N PRO A 156 15.43 -4.67 10.61
CA PRO A 156 16.81 -5.13 10.74
C PRO A 156 17.39 -5.55 9.39
N THR A 157 18.72 -5.51 9.27
CA THR A 157 19.39 -5.97 8.05
C THR A 157 19.04 -7.43 7.75
N GLY A 158 18.60 -7.69 6.52
CA GLY A 158 18.23 -9.03 6.05
C GLY A 158 16.81 -9.47 6.45
N VAL A 159 16.04 -8.62 7.12
CA VAL A 159 14.64 -8.90 7.48
C VAL A 159 13.71 -8.19 6.50
N ALA A 160 12.86 -8.97 5.84
CA ALA A 160 11.70 -8.50 5.11
C ALA A 160 10.42 -8.92 5.85
N PHE A 161 9.60 -7.95 6.24
CA PHE A 161 8.37 -8.23 6.98
C PHE A 161 7.21 -8.61 6.06
N ASN A 162 6.22 -9.35 6.54
CA ASN A 162 5.00 -9.66 5.81
C ASN A 162 3.79 -8.99 6.46
N SER A 163 3.60 -9.19 7.76
CA SER A 163 2.50 -8.59 8.53
C SER A 163 3.03 -7.89 9.77
N VAL A 164 2.24 -6.96 10.32
CA VAL A 164 2.56 -6.16 11.51
C VAL A 164 1.33 -6.01 12.38
N VAL A 165 1.51 -5.89 13.70
CA VAL A 165 0.45 -5.54 14.64
C VAL A 165 1.00 -4.61 15.74
N GLY A 166 0.15 -3.72 16.25
CA GLY A 166 0.48 -2.92 17.44
C GLY A 166 0.33 -3.74 18.71
N THR A 167 1.26 -3.59 19.65
CA THR A 167 1.16 -4.26 20.97
C THR A 167 0.46 -3.35 22.00
N PRO A 168 -0.17 -3.91 23.05
CA PRO A 168 -0.81 -3.11 24.10
C PRO A 168 0.15 -2.14 24.82
N GLY A 169 1.45 -2.43 24.81
CA GLY A 169 2.51 -1.57 25.37
C GLY A 169 2.92 -0.41 24.47
N GLY A 170 2.27 -0.21 23.32
CA GLY A 170 2.62 0.84 22.35
C GLY A 170 3.78 0.48 21.42
N GLY A 171 4.21 -0.79 21.42
CA GLY A 171 5.21 -1.34 20.52
C GLY A 171 4.59 -1.99 19.28
N LEU A 172 5.40 -2.81 18.59
CA LEU A 172 5.04 -3.51 17.36
C LEU A 172 5.47 -4.98 17.45
N ALA A 173 4.74 -5.86 16.78
CA ALA A 173 5.21 -7.19 16.43
C ALA A 173 5.04 -7.41 14.92
N ALA A 174 6.00 -8.03 14.26
CA ALA A 174 5.99 -8.24 12.82
C ALA A 174 6.53 -9.62 12.42
N THR A 175 5.98 -10.20 11.36
CA THR A 175 6.38 -11.51 10.83
C THR A 175 7.43 -11.35 9.74
N HIS A 176 8.49 -12.13 9.78
CA HIS A 176 9.48 -12.26 8.70
C HIS A 176 9.14 -13.48 7.84
N PHE A 177 9.08 -13.32 6.51
CA PHE A 177 8.56 -14.34 5.60
C PHE A 177 9.60 -14.97 4.66
N GLN A 178 10.90 -14.67 4.83
CA GLN A 178 11.91 -15.15 3.91
C GLN A 178 12.34 -16.59 4.22
N LEU A 179 12.11 -17.48 3.25
CA LEU A 179 12.48 -18.89 3.35
C LEU A 179 14.00 -19.09 3.50
N PRO A 180 14.44 -20.14 4.25
CA PRO A 180 13.62 -21.23 4.80
C PRO A 180 13.01 -20.93 6.18
N THR A 181 13.12 -19.70 6.68
CA THR A 181 12.75 -19.36 8.06
C THR A 181 11.47 -18.53 8.14
N GLY A 182 10.79 -18.62 9.28
CA GLY A 182 9.71 -17.72 9.66
C GLY A 182 9.94 -17.31 11.10
N TYR A 183 10.00 -16.00 11.35
CA TYR A 183 10.25 -15.45 12.68
C TYR A 183 9.25 -14.36 13.01
N VAL A 184 9.02 -14.15 14.30
CA VAL A 184 8.33 -12.96 14.80
C VAL A 184 9.37 -12.06 15.43
N TYR A 185 9.33 -10.78 15.11
CA TYR A 185 10.12 -9.75 15.75
C TYR A 185 9.22 -8.82 16.54
N GLU A 186 9.72 -8.32 17.66
CA GLU A 186 9.06 -7.29 18.46
C GLU A 186 9.92 -6.02 18.52
N TRP A 187 9.25 -4.87 18.62
CA TRP A 187 9.87 -3.56 18.82
C TRP A 187 9.11 -2.81 19.90
N SER A 188 9.85 -2.15 20.81
CA SER A 188 9.28 -1.42 21.95
C SER A 188 9.86 -0.01 22.03
N GLY A 189 9.28 0.96 21.32
CA GLY A 189 9.47 2.40 21.58
C GLY A 189 10.91 2.87 21.74
N GLY A 190 11.70 2.82 20.67
CA GLY A 190 13.10 3.28 20.65
C GLY A 190 14.16 2.21 20.94
N SER A 191 13.73 0.95 21.13
CA SER A 191 14.62 -0.22 21.12
C SER A 191 14.94 -0.70 19.70
N ASP A 192 15.97 -1.51 19.55
CA ASP A 192 16.15 -2.34 18.35
C ASP A 192 15.10 -3.46 18.32
N TRP A 193 14.82 -4.00 17.13
CA TRP A 193 13.99 -5.20 17.02
C TRP A 193 14.66 -6.41 17.68
N SER A 194 13.89 -7.19 18.43
CA SER A 194 14.29 -8.50 18.95
C SER A 194 13.44 -9.60 18.34
N GLN A 195 14.05 -10.74 18.03
CA GLN A 195 13.29 -11.93 17.66
C GLN A 195 12.59 -12.50 18.90
N VAL A 196 11.29 -12.78 18.78
CA VAL A 196 10.50 -13.43 19.84
C VAL A 196 10.94 -14.89 19.98
N PRO A 197 11.30 -15.37 21.19
CA PRO A 197 11.63 -16.77 21.43
C PRO A 197 10.46 -17.71 21.15
N GLY A 198 10.75 -18.88 20.57
CA GLY A 198 9.80 -19.98 20.32
C GLY A 198 10.04 -21.19 21.20
#